data_AF-A0A960GW84-F1
#
_entry.id   AF-A0A960GW84-F1
#
_cell.length_a   1.000
_cell.length_b   1.000
_cell.length_c   1.000
_cell.angle_alpha   90.00
_cell.angle_beta   90.00
_cell.angle_gamma   90.00
#
_symmetry.space_group_name_H-M   'P 1'
#
loop_
_entity.id
_entity.type
_entity.pdbx_description
1 polymer ?
#
loop_
_entity_poly.entity_id
_entity_poly.type
_entity_poly.pdbx_seq_one_letter_code
_entity_poly.pdbx_strand_id
1 'polypeptide(L)' 'MTFAGKTMFISGASRGIGLAIAKRVAADGANIALVAKTTEPHPKLPGTIYTAAKEI' A
#
# COMPACT_ATOMS: atom_id res chain seq x y z
N MET A 1 14.31 6.97 13.50
CA MET A 1 13.03 7.70 13.61
C MET A 1 11.92 6.75 13.21
N THR A 2 10.74 6.80 13.84
CA THR A 2 9.59 5.92 13.54
C THR A 2 8.47 6.71 12.86
N PHE A 3 7.63 6.04 12.07
CA PHE A 3 6.43 6.62 11.45
C PHE A 3 5.14 6.34 12.24
N ALA A 4 5.26 5.87 13.47
CA ALA A 4 4.14 5.49 14.32
C ALA A 4 3.13 6.65 14.47
N GLY A 5 1.85 6.35 14.21
CA GLY A 5 0.76 7.32 14.31
C GLY A 5 0.74 8.41 13.25
N LYS A 6 1.67 8.40 12.28
CA LYS A 6 1.61 9.29 11.10
C LYS A 6 0.69 8.67 10.05
N THR A 7 -0.01 9.52 9.30
CA THR A 7 -0.85 9.10 8.18
C THR A 7 -0.19 9.45 6.87
N MET A 8 -0.03 8.46 6.00
CA MET A 8 0.56 8.62 4.66
C MET A 8 -0.48 8.36 3.58
N PHE A 9 -0.49 9.21 2.57
CA PHE A 9 -1.32 9.05 1.38
C PHE A 9 -0.42 8.63 0.20
N ILE A 10 -0.61 7.42 -0.30
CA ILE A 10 0.30 6.83 -1.29
C ILE A 10 -0.48 6.46 -2.56
N SER A 11 -0.21 7.19 -3.64
CA SER A 11 -0.74 6.86 -4.96
C SER A 11 0.07 5.72 -5.61
N GLY A 12 -0.61 4.88 -6.39
CA GLY A 12 0.02 3.73 -7.07
C GLY A 12 0.39 2.56 -6.15
N ALA A 13 -0.07 2.54 -4.91
CA ALA A 13 0.42 1.61 -3.88
C ALA A 13 -0.13 0.17 -3.97
N SER A 14 -0.89 -0.19 -5.01
CA SER A 14 -1.39 -1.56 -5.20
C SER A 14 -0.30 -2.61 -5.46
N ARG A 15 0.90 -2.19 -5.89
CA ARG A 15 2.01 -3.07 -6.29
C ARG A 15 3.35 -2.32 -6.40
N GLY A 16 4.43 -3.05 -6.59
CA GLY A 16 5.75 -2.49 -6.91
C GLY A 16 6.30 -1.58 -5.81
N ILE A 17 6.95 -0.47 -6.22
CA ILE A 17 7.63 0.45 -5.29
C ILE A 17 6.65 1.08 -4.30
N GLY A 18 5.45 1.48 -4.75
CA GLY A 18 4.45 2.08 -3.87
C GLY A 18 4.02 1.13 -2.73
N LEU A 19 3.84 -0.16 -3.04
CA LEU A 19 3.54 -1.17 -2.04
C LEU A 19 4.74 -1.44 -1.11
N ALA A 20 5.95 -1.46 -1.65
CA ALA A 20 7.16 -1.65 -0.83
C ALA A 20 7.36 -0.51 0.18
N ILE A 21 7.11 0.74 -0.24
CA ILE A 21 7.12 1.91 0.65
C ILE A 21 6.03 1.76 1.72
N ALA A 22 4.80 1.41 1.31
CA ALA A 22 3.68 1.20 2.23
C ALA A 22 4.02 0.15 3.31
N LYS A 23 4.56 -1.00 2.93
CA LYS A 23 5.00 -2.05 3.86
C LYS A 23 6.05 -1.56 4.85
N ARG A 24 7.05 -0.82 4.35
CA ARG A 24 8.12 -0.31 5.20
C ARG A 24 7.56 0.62 6.28
N VAL A 25 6.67 1.55 5.93
CA VAL A 25 6.13 2.51 6.89
C VAL A 25 5.02 1.91 7.77
N ALA A 26 4.28 0.92 7.27
CA ALA A 26 3.32 0.14 8.04
C ALA A 26 4.00 -0.62 9.19
N ALA A 27 5.17 -1.22 8.93
CA ALA A 27 5.97 -1.89 9.96
C ALA A 27 6.41 -0.94 11.09
N ASP A 28 6.47 0.37 10.84
CA ASP A 28 6.74 1.39 11.86
C ASP A 28 5.47 1.91 12.56
N GLY A 29 4.28 1.37 12.25
CA GLY A 29 2.99 1.75 12.84
C GLY A 29 2.31 2.96 12.19
N ALA A 30 2.59 3.23 10.91
CA ALA A 30 1.91 4.30 10.17
C ALA A 30 0.49 3.90 9.73
N ASN A 31 -0.41 4.87 9.67
CA ASN A 31 -1.69 4.73 8.98
C ASN A 31 -1.50 5.02 7.49
N ILE A 32 -2.10 4.24 6.60
CA ILE A 32 -1.84 4.35 5.16
C ILE A 32 -3.15 4.42 4.37
N ALA A 33 -3.32 5.47 3.59
CA ALA A 33 -4.34 5.56 2.54
C ALA A 33 -3.74 5.09 1.21
N LEU A 34 -4.05 3.84 0.84
CA LEU A 34 -3.65 3.25 -0.44
C LEU A 34 -4.56 3.72 -1.57
N VAL A 35 -4.02 4.42 -2.56
CA VAL A 35 -4.80 4.91 -3.70
C VAL A 35 -4.27 4.34 -5.00
N ALA A 36 -5.02 3.43 -5.60
CA ALA A 36 -4.75 2.91 -6.93
C ALA A 36 -6.04 2.46 -7.61
N LYS A 37 -6.01 2.37 -8.94
CA LYS A 37 -7.18 2.04 -9.77
C LYS A 37 -7.66 0.58 -9.62
N THR A 38 -6.75 -0.36 -9.36
CA THR A 38 -7.05 -1.80 -9.46
C THR A 38 -7.76 -2.32 -8.21
N THR A 39 -9.08 -2.51 -8.28
CA THR A 39 -9.92 -3.15 -7.25
C THR A 39 -10.11 -4.64 -7.51
N GLU A 40 -10.28 -5.02 -8.78
CA GLU A 40 -10.45 -6.41 -9.24
C GLU A 40 -9.16 -6.94 -9.86
N PRO A 41 -8.90 -8.26 -9.82
CA PRO A 41 -7.73 -8.87 -10.45
C PRO A 41 -7.66 -8.53 -11.94
N HIS A 42 -6.50 -8.06 -12.38
CA HIS A 42 -6.28 -7.71 -13.78
C HIS A 42 -5.46 -8.82 -14.47
N PRO A 43 -5.81 -9.26 -15.70
CA PRO A 43 -5.20 -10.42 -16.35
C PRO A 43 -3.68 -10.28 -16.56
N LYS A 44 -3.16 -9.06 -16.63
CA LYS A 44 -1.73 -8.76 -16.83
C LYS A 44 -1.03 -8.15 -15.62
N LEU A 45 -1.76 -7.79 -14.56
CA LEU A 45 -1.17 -7.05 -13.43
C LEU A 45 -1.48 -7.76 -12.11
N PRO A 46 -0.45 -8.04 -11.29
CA PRO A 46 -0.65 -8.72 -10.02
C PRO A 46 -1.26 -7.78 -8.98
N GLY A 47 -2.02 -8.34 -8.04
CA GLY A 47 -2.53 -7.63 -6.87
C GLY A 47 -3.60 -6.57 -7.16
N THR A 48 -4.29 -6.18 -6.10
CA THR A 48 -5.31 -5.13 -6.07
C THR A 48 -5.09 -4.25 -4.84
N ILE A 49 -5.84 -3.16 -4.69
CA ILE A 49 -5.81 -2.37 -3.46
C ILE A 49 -6.19 -3.20 -2.23
N TYR A 50 -7.06 -4.20 -2.38
CA TYR A 50 -7.50 -5.05 -1.28
C TYR A 50 -6.47 -6.10 -0.89
N THR A 51 -5.74 -6.67 -1.85
CA THR A 51 -4.62 -7.58 -1.52
C THR A 51 -3.49 -6.77 -0.90
N ALA A 52 -3.16 -5.62 -1.47
CA ALA A 52 -2.15 -4.71 -0.91
C ALA A 52 -2.47 -4.31 0.53
N ALA A 53 -3.72 -3.96 0.84
CA ALA A 53 -4.17 -3.62 2.19
C ALA A 53 -4.05 -4.78 3.19
N LYS A 54 -4.10 -6.04 2.74
CA LYS A 54 -3.90 -7.22 3.61
C LYS A 54 -2.42 -7.52 3.87
N GLU A 55 -1.52 -6.95 3.07
CA GLU A 55 -0.08 -7.18 3.19
C GLU A 55 0.64 -6.14 4.06
N ILE A 56 -0.09 -5.14 4.58
CA ILE A 56 0.42 -4.05 5.44
C ILE A 56 -0.27 -4.03 6.79
#